data_AF-A0A521SZF6-F1
#
_entry.id   AF-A0A521SZF6-F1
#
_cell.length_a   1.000
_cell.length_b   1.000
_cell.length_c   1.000
_cell.angle_alpha   90.00
_cell.angle_beta   90.00
_cell.angle_gamma   90.00
#
_symmetry.space_group_name_H-M   'P 1'
#
loop_
_entity.id
_entity.type
_entity.pdbx_description
1 polymer ?
#
loop_
_entity_poly.entity_id
_entity_poly.type
_entity_poly.pdbx_seq_one_letter_code
_entity_poly.pdbx_strand_id
1 'polypeptide(L)' 'LDGLKGHRAVGGIRASIYNAFPETGVSALVAFMQEFERRNG' A
#
# COMPACT_ATOMS: atom_id res chain seq x y z
N LEU A 1 -13.81 -7.02 18.63
CA LEU A 1 -13.45 -6.21 17.45
C LEU A 1 -11.97 -5.85 17.57
N ASP A 2 -11.10 -6.84 17.36
CA ASP A 2 -9.65 -6.65 17.50
C ASP A 2 -9.04 -6.21 16.17
N GLY A 3 -9.06 -4.90 15.96
CA GLY A 3 -8.18 -4.23 15.01
C GLY A 3 -7.28 -3.29 15.80
N LEU A 4 -5.96 -3.54 15.74
CA LEU A 4 -4.90 -2.78 16.41
C LEU A 4 -5.25 -1.29 16.56
N LYS A 5 -5.38 -0.83 17.82
CA LYS A 5 -5.49 0.59 18.19
C LYS A 5 -4.30 1.35 17.58
N GLY A 6 -4.53 2.05 16.47
CA GLY A 6 -3.53 2.84 15.77
C GLY A 6 -3.77 3.00 14.27
N HIS A 7 -4.38 2.01 13.60
CA HIS A 7 -4.50 2.07 12.13
C HIS A 7 -5.56 3.06 11.61
N ARG A 8 -6.55 3.42 12.44
CA ARG A 8 -7.64 4.35 12.07
C ARG A 8 -7.34 5.83 12.29
N ALA A 9 -6.24 6.19 12.95
CA ALA A 9 -6.02 7.56 13.45
C ALA A 9 -5.30 8.51 12.47
N VAL A 10 -4.69 8.00 11.39
CA VAL A 10 -3.72 8.75 10.57
C VAL A 10 -4.15 9.02 9.13
N GLY A 11 -5.27 8.46 8.67
CA GLY A 11 -5.67 8.55 7.26
C GLY A 11 -4.61 7.95 6.30
N GLY A 12 -4.71 8.26 5.00
CA GLY A 12 -3.74 7.83 3.99
C GLY A 12 -3.74 6.33 3.68
N ILE A 13 -2.68 5.86 3.01
CA ILE A 13 -2.49 4.46 2.60
C ILE A 13 -1.15 3.96 3.13
N ARG A 14 -1.12 2.73 3.65
CA ARG A 14 0.11 2.03 4.07
C ARG A 14 0.17 0.64 3.46
N ALA A 15 1.25 0.35 2.74
CA ALA A 15 1.57 -1.00 2.28
C ALA A 15 2.57 -1.66 3.24
N SER A 16 2.20 -2.82 3.80
CA SER A 16 3.11 -3.61 4.64
C SER A 16 3.83 -4.65 3.79
N ILE A 17 5.15 -4.55 3.69
CA ILE A 17 6.00 -5.33 2.78
C ILE A 17 7.05 -6.08 3.61
N TYR A 18 6.70 -7.26 4.13
CA TYR A 18 7.58 -8.10 4.95
C TYR A 18 8.42 -9.06 4.10
N ASN A 19 9.33 -9.82 4.72
CA ASN A 19 10.23 -10.76 4.04
C ASN A 19 9.54 -11.78 3.12
N ALA A 20 8.29 -12.15 3.42
CA ALA A 20 7.51 -13.07 2.59
C ALA A 20 6.91 -12.41 1.33
N PHE A 21 6.99 -11.08 1.23
CA PHE A 21 6.46 -10.34 0.09
C PHE A 21 7.48 -10.33 -1.06
N PRO A 22 7.10 -10.80 -2.25
CA PRO A 22 8.02 -10.91 -3.37
C PRO A 22 8.32 -9.56 -4.02
N GLU A 23 9.52 -9.40 -4.59
CA GLU A 23 9.90 -8.18 -5.32
C GLU A 23 8.94 -7.87 -6.48
N THR A 24 8.43 -8.90 -7.17
CA THR A 24 7.43 -8.75 -8.24
C THR A 24 6.14 -8.08 -7.75
N GLY A 25 5.75 -8.32 -6.50
CA GLY A 25 4.63 -7.64 -5.86
C GLY A 25 4.92 -6.14 -5.65
N VAL A 26 6.17 -5.79 -5.34
CA VAL A 26 6.59 -4.39 -5.16
C VAL A 26 6.54 -3.68 -6.51
N SER A 27 7.07 -4.31 -7.56
CA SER A 27 7.01 -3.77 -8.92
C SER A 27 5.58 -3.54 -9.40
N ALA A 28 4.66 -4.47 -9.11
CA ALA A 28 3.25 -4.33 -9.45
C ALA A 28 2.58 -3.18 -8.68
N LEU A 29 2.90 -3.00 -7.40
CA LEU A 29 2.40 -1.89 -6.60
C LEU A 29 2.87 -0.54 -7.15
N VAL A 30 4.15 -0.42 -7.51
CA VAL A 30 4.72 0.80 -8.11
C VAL A 30 4.03 1.13 -9.43
N ALA A 31 3.87 0.14 -10.32
CA ALA A 31 3.20 0.34 -11.61
C ALA A 31 1.75 0.79 -11.43
N PHE A 32 1.04 0.20 -10.46
CA PHE A 32 -0.31 0.63 -10.12
C PHE A 32 -0.35 2.08 -9.63
N MET A 33 0.57 2.48 -8.74
CA MET A 33 0.60 3.85 -8.19
C MET A 33 0.86 4.88 -9.28
N GLN A 34 1.81 4.62 -10.19
CA GLN A 34 2.09 5.48 -11.33
C GLN A 34 0.87 5.64 -12.26
N GLU A 35 0.19 4.52 -12.55
CA GLU A 35 -0.99 4.54 -13.42
C GLU A 35 -2.22 5.16 -12.73
N PHE A 36 -2.31 5.04 -11.40
CA PHE A 36 -3.34 5.74 -10.63
C PHE A 36 -3.13 7.25 -10.67
N GLU A 37 -1.90 7.72 -10.42
CA GLU A 37 -1.53 9.13 -10.53
C GLU A 37 -1.79 9.67 -11.94
N ARG A 38 -1.33 8.97 -12.98
CA ARG A 38 -1.56 9.39 -14.38
C ARG A 38 -3.04 9.55 -14.75
N ARG A 39 -3.93 8.76 -14.13
CA ARG A 39 -5.37 8.77 -14.43
C ARG A 39 -6.18 9.74 -13.58
N ASN A 40 -5.71 10.05 -12.37
CA ASN A 40 -6.50 10.74 -11.36
C ASN A 40 -5.81 11.99 -10.77
N GLY A 41 -4.54 12.24 -11.11
CA GLY A 41 -3.82 13.48 -10.83
C GLY A 41 -4.08 14.53 -11.89
#